data_AF-C1CW09-F1
#
_entry.id   AF-C1CW09-F1
#
_cell.length_a   1.000
_cell.length_b   1.000
_cell.length_c   1.000
_cell.angle_alpha   90.00
_cell.angle_beta   90.00
_cell.angle_gamma   90.00
#
_symmetry.space_group_name_H-M   'P 1'
#
loop_
_entity.id
_entity.type
_entity.pdbx_description
1 polymer ?
#
loop_
_entity_poly.entity_id
_entity_poly.type
_entity_poly.pdbx_seq_one_letter_code
_entity_poly.pdbx_strand_id
1 'polypeptide(L)'
;MTGELQWLGLLAPIAQVTAPFAVMVSLLSLYWLVRVAREARMGFVPRVAWWAVPGVLLLLLTPVLDVPALFGVGAALLLLAEFWPGAYVPARVRPGWAWPAVGLVTGMALALSVLRSAQVESVAAFAAMGCLLAGTGGMLAAVLGPRRPARILGFEARWKATVTPEWPDLSVSLSPRGAHLKNVSRGTLRVAGWSPAGINAWYRVRGEDGRAMNVLQAGQVAFLPLDEHDRGVRVWYAPERGRAATCLFRADWTPPARAAQRVLN
;
A
#
# COMPACT_ATOMS: atom_id res chain seq x y z
N MET A 1 -43.07 23.66 5.45
CA MET A 1 -41.63 23.93 5.70
C MET A 1 -41.13 23.05 6.87
N THR A 2 -41.20 21.72 6.73
CA THR A 2 -40.97 20.76 7.83
C THR A 2 -39.98 19.65 7.45
N GLY A 3 -39.24 19.82 6.34
CA GLY A 3 -38.27 18.83 5.84
C GLY A 3 -36.82 19.05 6.27
N GLU A 4 -36.43 20.28 6.64
CA GLU A 4 -35.03 20.60 6.94
C GLU A 4 -34.59 20.22 8.35
N LEU A 5 -35.53 20.00 9.28
CA LEU A 5 -35.23 19.62 10.67
C LEU A 5 -35.06 18.09 10.88
N GLN A 6 -35.39 17.25 9.90
CA GLN A 6 -35.23 15.79 10.04
C GLN A 6 -33.77 15.32 10.02
N TRP A 7 -32.87 16.07 9.36
CA TRP A 7 -31.43 15.76 9.39
C TRP A 7 -30.80 15.95 10.77
N LEU A 8 -31.40 16.81 11.62
CA LEU A 8 -30.98 17.00 13.01
C LEU A 8 -31.41 15.84 13.91
N GLY A 9 -32.38 15.00 13.49
CA GLY A 9 -32.79 13.80 14.24
C GLY A 9 -31.69 12.74 14.35
N LEU A 10 -30.77 12.69 13.38
CA LEU A 10 -29.55 11.86 13.44
C LEU A 10 -28.57 12.33 14.53
N LEU A 11 -28.68 13.59 14.96
CA LEU A 11 -27.88 14.23 16.01
C LEU A 11 -28.62 14.33 17.36
N ALA A 12 -29.89 13.89 17.45
CA ALA A 12 -30.65 13.91 18.70
C ALA A 12 -30.03 13.08 19.86
N PRO A 13 -29.41 11.89 19.65
CA PRO A 13 -28.68 11.20 20.73
C PRO A 13 -27.32 11.85 21.06
N ILE A 14 -26.93 12.87 20.29
CA ILE A 14 -25.65 13.59 20.31
C ILE A 14 -25.86 14.97 20.96
N ALA A 15 -26.99 15.25 21.62
CA ALA A 15 -27.25 16.53 22.31
C ALA A 15 -26.17 16.91 23.35
N GLN A 16 -25.44 15.93 23.88
CA GLN A 16 -24.32 16.13 24.82
C GLN A 16 -22.95 16.31 24.14
N VAL A 17 -22.87 16.04 22.83
CA VAL A 17 -21.66 16.22 22.03
C VAL A 17 -21.70 17.63 21.45
N THR A 18 -20.70 18.43 21.83
CA THR A 18 -20.58 19.78 21.30
C THR A 18 -20.30 19.75 19.80
N ALA A 19 -20.84 20.71 19.04
CA ALA A 19 -20.56 20.87 17.62
C ALA A 19 -19.06 20.80 17.25
N PRO A 20 -18.13 21.48 17.95
CA PRO A 20 -16.70 21.35 17.66
C PRO A 20 -16.17 19.93 17.87
N PHE A 21 -16.65 19.20 18.88
CA PHE A 21 -16.25 17.82 19.11
C PHE A 21 -16.76 16.89 17.99
N ALA A 22 -18.01 17.06 17.55
CA ALA A 22 -18.56 16.32 16.41
C ALA A 22 -17.74 16.53 15.13
N VAL A 23 -17.35 17.78 14.84
CA VAL A 23 -16.49 18.13 13.70
C VAL A 23 -15.14 17.45 13.82
N MET A 24 -14.49 17.51 14.99
CA MET A 24 -13.20 16.86 15.22
C MET A 24 -13.27 15.35 14.96
N VAL A 25 -14.27 14.65 15.53
CA VAL A 25 -14.43 13.20 15.33
C VAL A 25 -14.71 12.86 13.86
N SER A 26 -15.49 13.70 13.17
CA SER A 26 -15.78 13.56 11.75
C SER A 26 -14.51 13.70 10.89
N LEU A 27 -13.66 14.68 11.21
CA LEU A 27 -12.36 14.87 10.55
C LEU A 27 -11.42 13.70 10.78
N LEU A 28 -11.37 13.15 12.00
CA LEU A 28 -10.57 11.95 12.30
C LEU A 28 -11.05 10.73 11.51
N SER A 29 -12.37 10.54 11.44
CA SER A 29 -12.98 9.45 10.67
C SER A 29 -12.68 9.59 9.17
N LEU A 30 -12.84 10.80 8.62
CA LEU A 30 -12.55 11.10 7.23
C LEU A 30 -11.06 10.91 6.91
N TYR A 31 -10.18 11.41 7.77
CA TYR A 31 -8.74 11.21 7.66
C TYR A 31 -8.39 9.72 7.59
N TRP A 32 -8.95 8.90 8.49
CA TRP A 32 -8.72 7.47 8.48
C TRP A 32 -9.22 6.81 7.19
N LEU A 33 -10.42 7.17 6.71
CA LEU A 33 -10.95 6.64 5.44
C LEU A 33 -10.08 7.02 4.24
N VAL A 34 -9.61 8.26 4.17
CA VAL A 34 -8.67 8.73 3.13
C VAL A 34 -7.36 7.95 3.19
N ARG A 35 -6.85 7.69 4.39
CA ARG A 35 -5.65 6.88 4.60
C ARG A 35 -5.87 5.45 4.12
N VAL A 36 -6.97 4.80 4.53
CA VAL A 36 -7.33 3.45 4.05
C VAL A 36 -7.42 3.41 2.51
N ALA A 37 -8.04 4.40 1.88
CA ALA A 37 -8.12 4.48 0.43
C ALA A 37 -6.74 4.62 -0.25
N ARG A 38 -5.87 5.47 0.31
CA ARG A 38 -4.49 5.67 -0.19
C ARG A 38 -3.68 4.38 -0.06
N GLU A 39 -3.72 3.74 1.10
CA GLU A 39 -2.98 2.50 1.38
C GLU A 39 -3.51 1.33 0.55
N ALA A 40 -4.83 1.23 0.35
CA ALA A 40 -5.46 0.24 -0.51
C ALA A 40 -4.99 0.34 -1.97
N ARG A 41 -4.90 1.56 -2.53
CA ARG A 41 -4.34 1.80 -3.87
C ARG A 41 -2.89 1.35 -3.99
N MET A 42 -2.14 1.38 -2.89
CA MET A 42 -0.76 0.90 -2.80
C MET A 42 -0.65 -0.62 -2.52
N GLY A 43 -1.78 -1.33 -2.44
CA GLY A 43 -1.83 -2.77 -2.19
C GLY A 43 -1.59 -3.17 -0.75
N PHE A 44 -1.86 -2.27 0.21
CA PHE A 44 -1.88 -2.60 1.63
C PHE A 44 -3.31 -2.79 2.13
N VAL A 45 -3.46 -3.59 3.20
CA VAL A 45 -4.71 -3.75 3.92
C VAL A 45 -4.58 -3.30 5.37
N PRO A 46 -5.61 -2.66 5.94
CA PRO A 46 -5.64 -2.32 7.36
C PRO A 46 -5.61 -3.60 8.21
N ARG A 47 -4.72 -3.65 9.20
CA ARG A 47 -4.71 -4.64 10.27
C ARG A 47 -4.89 -3.97 11.62
N VAL A 48 -3.81 -3.48 12.22
CA VAL A 48 -3.91 -2.74 13.48
C VAL A 48 -4.63 -1.40 13.25
N ALA A 49 -4.64 -0.88 12.01
CA ALA A 49 -5.44 0.28 11.65
C ALA A 49 -6.96 0.11 11.88
N TRP A 50 -7.49 -1.12 12.03
CA TRP A 50 -8.91 -1.34 12.37
C TRP A 50 -9.27 -0.87 13.77
N TRP A 51 -8.30 -0.72 14.67
CA TRP A 51 -8.53 -0.16 16.01
C TRP A 51 -9.00 1.31 15.97
N ALA A 52 -8.90 1.99 14.84
CA ALA A 52 -9.48 3.32 14.68
C ALA A 52 -11.00 3.32 14.83
N VAL A 53 -11.70 2.25 14.43
CA VAL A 53 -13.16 2.17 14.56
C VAL A 53 -13.60 2.18 16.02
N PRO A 54 -13.15 1.26 16.89
CA PRO A 54 -13.47 1.34 18.32
C PRO A 54 -12.88 2.61 18.96
N GLY A 55 -11.74 3.12 18.50
CA GLY A 55 -11.18 4.40 18.97
C GLY A 55 -12.14 5.58 18.76
N VAL A 56 -12.67 5.75 17.54
CA VAL A 56 -13.68 6.77 17.21
C VAL A 56 -14.96 6.59 18.04
N LEU A 57 -15.45 5.36 18.19
CA LEU A 57 -16.65 5.09 18.97
C LEU A 57 -16.47 5.44 20.45
N LEU A 58 -15.31 5.14 21.04
CA LEU A 58 -15.01 5.49 22.43
C LEU A 58 -14.93 7.01 22.64
N LEU A 59 -14.36 7.75 21.69
CA LEU A 59 -14.39 9.22 21.75
C LEU A 59 -15.84 9.74 21.76
N LEU A 60 -16.71 9.21 20.89
CA LEU A 60 -18.12 9.61 20.85
C LEU A 60 -18.91 9.20 22.10
N LEU A 61 -18.58 8.06 22.69
CA LEU A 61 -19.22 7.57 23.92
C LEU A 61 -18.80 8.37 25.16
N THR A 62 -17.64 9.04 25.13
CA THR A 62 -17.11 9.79 26.27
C THR A 62 -18.13 10.79 26.84
N PRO A 63 -18.66 11.76 26.06
CA PRO A 63 -19.64 12.72 26.60
C PRO A 63 -21.00 12.09 26.89
N VAL A 64 -21.36 10.98 26.24
CA VAL A 64 -22.68 10.34 26.39
C VAL A 64 -22.78 9.51 27.67
N LEU A 65 -21.68 8.86 28.06
CA LEU A 65 -21.61 8.07 29.30
C LEU A 65 -21.04 8.88 30.48
N ASP A 66 -20.56 10.10 30.23
CA ASP A 66 -19.84 10.94 31.20
C ASP A 66 -18.66 10.20 31.86
N VAL A 67 -17.89 9.45 31.05
CA VAL A 67 -16.72 8.68 31.49
C VAL A 67 -15.45 9.21 30.80
N PRO A 68 -14.69 10.12 31.44
CA PRO A 68 -13.49 10.72 30.84
C PRO A 68 -12.41 9.72 30.43
N ALA A 69 -12.33 8.57 31.11
CA ALA A 69 -11.35 7.52 30.78
C ALA A 69 -11.54 6.96 29.35
N LEU A 70 -12.77 6.97 28.81
CA LEU A 70 -13.04 6.52 27.44
C LEU A 70 -12.34 7.40 26.40
N PHE A 71 -12.14 8.68 26.70
CA PHE A 71 -11.41 9.59 25.83
C PHE A 71 -9.95 9.14 25.69
N GLY A 72 -9.30 8.86 26.82
CA GLY A 72 -7.91 8.41 26.86
C GLY A 72 -7.71 7.07 26.14
N VAL A 73 -8.61 6.12 26.37
CA VAL A 73 -8.58 4.82 25.67
C VAL A 73 -8.85 5.00 24.17
N GLY A 74 -9.84 5.80 23.78
CA GLY A 74 -10.16 6.10 22.39
C GLY A 74 -8.98 6.74 21.65
N ALA A 75 -8.35 7.74 22.27
CA ALA A 75 -7.14 8.37 21.74
C ALA A 75 -5.98 7.39 21.62
N ALA A 76 -5.74 6.54 22.62
CA ALA A 76 -4.69 5.53 22.58
C ALA A 76 -4.91 4.51 21.44
N LEU A 77 -6.15 4.07 21.21
CA LEU A 77 -6.48 3.18 20.08
C LEU A 77 -6.28 3.86 18.72
N LEU A 78 -6.58 5.16 18.61
CA LEU A 78 -6.30 5.93 17.39
C LEU A 78 -4.80 6.07 17.13
N LEU A 79 -4.01 6.35 18.17
CA LEU A 79 -2.55 6.40 18.07
C LEU A 79 -1.97 5.04 17.69
N LEU A 80 -2.49 3.96 18.29
CA LEU A 80 -2.12 2.59 17.93
C LEU A 80 -2.45 2.30 16.46
N ALA A 81 -3.64 2.66 16.01
CA ALA A 81 -4.05 2.51 14.62
C ALA A 81 -3.18 3.32 13.66
N GLU A 82 -2.68 4.48 14.10
CA GLU A 82 -1.90 5.40 13.26
C GLU A 82 -0.42 5.01 13.15
N PHE A 83 0.21 4.72 14.28
CA PHE A 83 1.68 4.65 14.44
C PHE A 83 2.23 3.24 14.67
N TRP A 84 1.39 2.20 14.79
CA TRP A 84 1.90 0.85 14.95
C TRP A 84 2.64 0.37 13.67
N PRO A 85 3.82 -0.26 13.77
CA PRO A 85 4.58 -0.73 12.60
C PRO A 85 3.81 -1.69 11.68
N GLY A 86 2.79 -2.38 12.22
CA GLY A 86 1.88 -3.27 11.49
C GLY A 86 0.47 -2.70 11.25
N ALA A 87 0.28 -1.38 11.31
CA ALA A 87 -1.01 -0.73 11.04
C ALA A 87 -1.59 -1.15 9.69
N TYR A 88 -0.74 -1.14 8.66
CA TYR A 88 -1.04 -1.57 7.30
C TYR A 88 -0.03 -2.61 6.85
N VAL A 89 -0.51 -3.70 6.24
CA VAL A 89 0.36 -4.79 5.75
C VAL A 89 0.11 -5.07 4.27
N PRO A 90 1.14 -5.47 3.50
CA PRO A 90 0.95 -5.84 2.10
C PRO A 90 -0.11 -6.93 1.93
N ALA A 91 -1.06 -6.70 1.03
CA ALA A 91 -2.12 -7.64 0.73
C ALA A 91 -1.61 -8.74 -0.20
N ARG A 92 -1.62 -10.01 0.26
CA ARG A 92 -1.30 -11.16 -0.61
C ARG A 92 -2.41 -11.49 -1.59
N VAL A 93 -3.66 -11.22 -1.17
CA VAL A 93 -4.89 -11.45 -1.92
C VAL A 93 -5.74 -10.21 -1.78
N ARG A 94 -6.51 -9.88 -2.82
CA ARG A 94 -7.46 -8.77 -2.75
C ARG A 94 -8.47 -9.03 -1.63
N PRO A 95 -8.70 -8.07 -0.71
CA PRO A 95 -9.70 -8.25 0.33
C PRO A 95 -11.09 -8.43 -0.28
N GLY A 96 -11.86 -9.38 0.26
CA GLY A 96 -13.21 -9.67 -0.19
C GLY A 96 -14.19 -8.54 0.14
N TRP A 97 -15.20 -8.36 -0.71
CA TRP A 97 -16.19 -7.28 -0.57
C TRP A 97 -17.42 -7.68 0.26
N ALA A 98 -17.67 -8.98 0.46
CA ALA A 98 -18.89 -9.49 1.09
C ALA A 98 -19.09 -8.95 2.52
N TRP A 99 -18.09 -9.13 3.40
CA TRP A 99 -18.20 -8.65 4.80
C TRP A 99 -18.30 -7.12 4.92
N PRO A 100 -17.50 -6.31 4.20
CA PRO A 100 -17.71 -4.87 4.16
C PRO A 100 -19.10 -4.45 3.68
N ALA A 101 -19.66 -5.16 2.68
CA ALA A 101 -21.02 -4.89 2.20
C ALA A 101 -22.08 -5.19 3.27
N VAL A 102 -21.94 -6.32 3.99
CA VAL A 102 -22.82 -6.64 5.13
C VAL A 102 -22.74 -5.52 6.18
N GLY A 103 -21.53 -5.07 6.55
CA GLY A 103 -21.36 -3.96 7.49
C GLY A 103 -22.04 -2.67 7.03
N LEU A 104 -21.89 -2.30 5.76
CA LEU A 104 -22.55 -1.12 5.18
C LEU A 104 -24.08 -1.24 5.19
N VAL A 105 -24.62 -2.37 4.73
CA VAL A 105 -26.07 -2.60 4.67
C VAL A 105 -26.67 -2.61 6.07
N THR A 106 -26.06 -3.31 7.02
CA THR A 106 -26.50 -3.34 8.42
C THR A 106 -26.40 -1.95 9.06
N GLY A 107 -25.30 -1.23 8.85
CA GLY A 107 -25.11 0.12 9.37
C GLY A 107 -26.15 1.11 8.82
N MET A 108 -26.44 1.04 7.51
CA MET A 108 -27.49 1.84 6.88
C MET A 108 -28.88 1.50 7.42
N ALA A 109 -29.20 0.21 7.58
CA ALA A 109 -30.48 -0.23 8.12
C ALA A 109 -30.68 0.26 9.57
N LEU A 110 -29.65 0.18 10.40
CA LEU A 110 -29.67 0.71 11.77
C LEU A 110 -29.81 2.23 11.79
N ALA A 111 -29.06 2.95 10.95
CA ALA A 111 -29.17 4.41 10.84
C ALA A 111 -30.58 4.85 10.42
N LEU A 112 -31.18 4.16 9.45
CA LEU A 112 -32.57 4.40 9.02
C LEU A 112 -33.57 4.08 10.13
N SER A 113 -33.34 3.02 10.90
CA SER A 113 -34.17 2.66 12.06
C SER A 113 -34.13 3.76 13.13
N VAL A 114 -32.92 4.24 13.45
CA VAL A 114 -32.69 5.35 14.40
C VAL A 114 -33.40 6.63 13.95
N LEU A 115 -33.31 6.97 12.66
CA LEU A 115 -33.97 8.14 12.07
C LEU A 115 -35.49 8.08 12.09
N ARG A 116 -36.07 6.88 12.03
CA ARG A 116 -37.53 6.67 12.01
C ARG A 116 -38.12 6.54 13.41
N SER A 117 -37.29 6.27 14.40
CA SER A 117 -37.74 6.11 15.78
C SER A 117 -38.01 7.48 16.42
N ALA A 118 -39.12 7.59 17.16
CA ALA A 118 -39.39 8.76 18.00
C ALA A 118 -38.48 8.81 19.25
N GLN A 119 -37.88 7.67 19.62
CA GLN A 119 -36.92 7.55 20.71
C GLN A 119 -35.59 7.07 20.15
N VAL A 120 -34.54 7.89 20.26
CA VAL A 120 -33.24 7.48 19.75
C VAL A 120 -32.51 6.64 20.79
N GLU A 121 -32.31 5.37 20.47
CA GLU A 121 -31.46 4.48 21.26
C GLU A 121 -29.97 4.74 20.94
N SER A 122 -29.22 5.25 21.92
CA SER A 122 -27.80 5.57 21.77
C SER A 122 -26.98 4.37 21.30
N VAL A 123 -27.29 3.16 21.79
CA VAL A 123 -26.59 1.92 21.40
C VAL A 123 -26.77 1.64 19.91
N ALA A 124 -28.00 1.76 19.39
CA ALA A 124 -28.29 1.55 17.97
C ALA A 124 -27.59 2.60 17.10
N ALA A 125 -27.50 3.85 17.56
CA ALA A 125 -26.79 4.92 16.85
C ALA A 125 -25.28 4.66 16.77
N PHE A 126 -24.65 4.26 17.88
CA PHE A 126 -23.21 3.92 17.88
C PHE A 126 -22.91 2.65 17.07
N ALA A 127 -23.77 1.64 17.16
CA ALA A 127 -23.66 0.43 16.33
C ALA A 127 -23.77 0.78 14.84
N ALA A 128 -24.73 1.62 14.45
CA ALA A 128 -24.86 2.11 13.08
C ALA A 128 -23.58 2.81 12.61
N MET A 129 -23.05 3.75 13.40
CA MET A 129 -21.82 4.48 13.07
C MET A 129 -20.61 3.54 12.92
N GLY A 130 -20.44 2.60 13.85
CA GLY A 130 -19.37 1.61 13.82
C GLY A 130 -19.42 0.73 12.58
N CYS A 131 -20.62 0.21 12.26
CA CYS A 131 -20.85 -0.60 11.06
C CYS A 131 -20.61 0.19 9.77
N LEU A 132 -21.06 1.45 9.70
CA LEU A 132 -20.85 2.32 8.54
C LEU A 132 -19.37 2.65 8.35
N LEU A 133 -18.66 3.03 9.41
CA LEU A 133 -17.23 3.35 9.34
C LEU A 133 -16.42 2.11 8.95
N ALA A 134 -16.69 0.97 9.60
CA ALA A 134 -15.98 -0.26 9.31
C ALA A 134 -16.28 -0.79 7.90
N GLY A 135 -17.55 -0.80 7.51
CA GLY A 135 -18.00 -1.22 6.19
C GLY A 135 -17.42 -0.34 5.08
N THR A 136 -17.42 0.98 5.27
CA THR A 136 -16.83 1.93 4.30
C THR A 136 -15.33 1.71 4.16
N GLY A 137 -14.59 1.62 5.26
CA GLY A 137 -13.15 1.36 5.24
C GLY A 137 -12.82 0.02 4.54
N GLY A 138 -13.59 -1.02 4.84
CA GLY A 138 -13.43 -2.33 4.22
C GLY A 138 -13.75 -2.31 2.73
N MET A 139 -14.77 -1.55 2.33
CA MET A 139 -15.17 -1.45 0.93
C MET A 139 -14.18 -0.62 0.12
N LEU A 140 -13.61 0.45 0.69
CA LEU A 140 -12.49 1.18 0.10
C LEU A 140 -11.30 0.24 -0.12
N ALA A 141 -10.95 -0.58 0.87
CA ALA A 141 -9.88 -1.57 0.73
C ALA A 141 -10.16 -2.61 -0.37
N ALA A 142 -11.39 -3.11 -0.46
CA ALA A 142 -11.81 -4.08 -1.47
C ALA A 142 -11.84 -3.47 -2.89
N VAL A 143 -12.45 -2.30 -3.06
CA VAL A 143 -12.66 -1.67 -4.36
C VAL A 143 -11.37 -1.09 -4.92
N LEU A 144 -10.59 -0.40 -4.10
CA LEU A 144 -9.36 0.28 -4.52
C LEU A 144 -8.13 -0.62 -4.52
N GLY A 145 -8.21 -1.80 -3.89
CA GLY A 145 -7.16 -2.80 -3.92
C GLY A 145 -6.84 -3.24 -5.35
N PRO A 146 -5.55 -3.39 -5.72
CA PRO A 146 -5.15 -3.77 -7.07
C PRO A 146 -5.74 -5.12 -7.48
N ARG A 147 -6.31 -5.18 -8.69
CA ARG A 147 -7.07 -6.35 -9.19
C ARG A 147 -6.22 -7.57 -9.53
N ARG A 148 -4.91 -7.44 -9.70
CA ARG A 148 -4.04 -8.54 -10.12
C ARG A 148 -2.81 -8.64 -9.21
N PRO A 149 -2.45 -9.85 -8.76
CA PRO A 149 -1.12 -10.06 -8.22
C PRO A 149 -0.10 -9.64 -9.29
N ALA A 150 1.01 -9.07 -8.86
CA ALA A 150 2.03 -8.53 -9.74
C ALA A 150 2.52 -9.64 -10.69
N ARG A 151 2.13 -9.57 -11.98
CA ARG A 151 2.49 -10.57 -12.99
C ARG A 151 4.01 -10.73 -13.00
N ILE A 152 4.49 -11.97 -12.97
CA ILE A 152 5.90 -12.30 -13.22
C ILE A 152 6.27 -11.68 -14.57
N LEU A 153 7.32 -10.86 -14.59
CA LEU A 153 7.83 -10.33 -15.85
C LEU A 153 8.60 -11.43 -16.55
N GLY A 154 8.17 -11.81 -17.75
CA GLY A 154 8.87 -12.79 -18.57
C GLY A 154 9.70 -12.11 -19.66
N PHE A 155 10.11 -12.93 -20.63
CA PHE A 155 10.85 -12.50 -21.82
C PHE A 155 10.14 -11.39 -22.61
N GLU A 156 8.81 -11.30 -22.54
CA GLU A 156 8.04 -10.26 -23.20
C GLU A 156 8.41 -8.84 -22.75
N ALA A 157 9.01 -8.69 -21.56
CA ALA A 157 9.50 -7.40 -21.07
C ALA A 157 10.56 -6.77 -21.98
N ARG A 158 11.31 -7.59 -22.73
CA ARG A 158 12.33 -7.14 -23.68
C ARG A 158 11.77 -6.26 -24.80
N TRP A 159 10.54 -6.55 -25.23
CA TRP A 159 9.90 -5.96 -26.41
C TRP A 159 8.93 -4.83 -26.07
N LYS A 160 8.72 -4.54 -24.79
CA LYS A 160 7.85 -3.45 -24.34
C LYS A 160 8.60 -2.13 -24.37
N ALA A 161 7.86 -1.03 -24.53
CA ALA A 161 8.41 0.30 -24.33
C ALA A 161 9.01 0.40 -22.91
N THR A 162 10.30 0.72 -22.85
CA THR A 162 11.05 0.80 -21.59
C THR A 162 11.24 2.23 -21.15
N VAL A 163 11.14 2.48 -19.85
CA VAL A 163 11.45 3.78 -19.25
C VAL A 163 12.73 3.67 -18.43
N THR A 164 13.65 4.63 -18.60
CA THR A 164 14.79 4.79 -17.69
C THR A 164 14.36 5.72 -16.56
N PRO A 165 14.31 5.28 -15.30
CA PRO A 165 13.97 6.18 -14.20
C PRO A 165 15.06 7.24 -14.00
N GLU A 166 14.64 8.42 -13.55
CA GLU A 166 15.52 9.55 -13.23
C GLU A 166 16.51 9.20 -12.11
N TRP A 167 16.05 8.43 -11.12
CA TRP A 167 16.87 7.92 -10.02
C TRP A 167 17.12 6.43 -10.19
N PRO A 168 18.34 5.93 -9.91
CA PRO A 168 18.67 4.53 -10.09
C PRO A 168 18.00 3.66 -9.01
N ASP A 169 17.17 2.72 -9.43
CA ASP A 169 16.60 1.68 -8.53
C ASP A 169 17.56 0.51 -8.30
N LEU A 170 18.53 0.35 -9.21
CA LEU A 170 19.53 -0.72 -9.23
C LEU A 170 20.93 -0.11 -9.24
N SER A 171 21.86 -0.76 -8.54
CA SER A 171 23.28 -0.51 -8.67
C SER A 171 24.01 -1.77 -9.10
N VAL A 172 25.14 -1.59 -9.80
CA VAL A 172 26.02 -2.67 -10.24
C VAL A 172 27.41 -2.48 -9.65
N SER A 173 27.98 -3.54 -9.12
CA SER A 173 29.40 -3.65 -8.80
C SER A 173 30.02 -4.82 -9.54
N LEU A 174 31.29 -4.69 -9.91
CA LEU A 174 32.03 -5.71 -10.64
C LEU A 174 32.88 -6.55 -9.68
N SER A 175 32.96 -7.85 -9.94
CA SER A 175 33.85 -8.79 -9.26
C SER A 175 34.59 -9.65 -10.29
N PRO A 176 35.67 -10.36 -9.91
CA PRO A 176 36.38 -11.25 -10.82
C PRO A 176 35.51 -12.36 -11.42
N ARG A 177 34.37 -12.68 -10.79
CA ARG A 177 33.45 -13.74 -11.23
C ARG A 177 32.31 -13.21 -12.11
N GLY A 178 32.04 -11.90 -12.10
CA GLY A 178 30.93 -11.30 -12.84
C GLY A 178 30.45 -9.97 -12.25
N ALA A 179 29.17 -9.64 -12.43
CA ALA A 179 28.56 -8.44 -11.86
C ALA A 179 27.58 -8.78 -10.74
N HIS A 180 27.60 -7.97 -9.68
CA HIS A 180 26.63 -8.02 -8.60
C HIS A 180 25.63 -6.88 -8.81
N LEU A 181 24.37 -7.24 -8.99
CA LEU A 181 23.25 -6.32 -9.17
C LEU A 181 22.52 -6.18 -7.84
N LYS A 182 22.55 -4.98 -7.25
CA LYS A 182 21.89 -4.69 -5.97
C LYS A 182 20.65 -3.83 -6.17
N ASN A 183 19.55 -4.18 -5.51
CA ASN A 183 18.40 -3.29 -5.40
C ASN A 183 18.69 -2.20 -4.35
N VAL A 184 18.79 -0.95 -4.81
CA VAL A 184 19.01 0.22 -3.95
C VAL A 184 17.72 1.02 -3.70
N SER A 185 16.62 0.63 -4.34
CA SER A 185 15.31 1.21 -4.08
C SER A 185 14.75 0.80 -2.71
N ARG A 186 13.78 1.56 -2.20
CA ARG A 186 13.06 1.23 -0.95
C ARG A 186 12.06 0.09 -1.10
N GLY A 187 11.82 -0.37 -2.33
CA GLY A 187 10.75 -1.32 -2.66
C GLY A 187 11.27 -2.59 -3.31
N THR A 188 10.38 -3.55 -3.47
CA THR A 188 10.66 -4.78 -4.21
C THR A 188 10.66 -4.51 -5.71
N LEU A 189 11.67 -5.03 -6.41
CA LEU A 189 11.74 -4.99 -7.87
C LEU A 189 11.40 -6.37 -8.43
N ARG A 190 10.58 -6.41 -9.46
CA ARG A 190 10.36 -7.62 -10.25
C ARG A 190 11.33 -7.61 -11.41
N VAL A 191 12.17 -8.61 -11.51
CA VAL A 191 13.21 -8.72 -12.53
C VAL A 191 12.78 -9.72 -13.58
N ALA A 192 12.85 -9.32 -14.85
CA ALA A 192 12.44 -10.15 -15.99
C ALA A 192 13.60 -11.01 -16.49
N GLY A 193 14.77 -10.39 -16.57
CA GLY A 193 15.97 -10.96 -17.17
C GLY A 193 16.97 -9.88 -17.52
N TRP A 194 18.11 -10.31 -18.04
CA TRP A 194 19.22 -9.43 -18.36
C TRP A 194 19.99 -9.92 -19.60
N SER A 195 20.80 -9.02 -20.17
CA SER A 195 21.67 -9.28 -21.32
C SER A 195 22.99 -8.53 -21.14
N PRO A 196 24.14 -9.14 -21.49
CA PRO A 196 25.39 -8.40 -21.66
C PRO A 196 25.25 -7.30 -22.72
N ALA A 197 25.99 -6.21 -22.56
CA ALA A 197 26.06 -5.14 -23.54
C ALA A 197 26.93 -5.58 -24.72
N GLY A 198 26.30 -5.67 -25.90
CA GLY A 198 26.98 -6.07 -27.15
C GLY A 198 26.57 -7.45 -27.67
N ILE A 199 25.83 -8.23 -26.88
CA ILE A 199 25.31 -9.54 -27.29
C ILE A 199 23.78 -9.52 -27.18
N ASN A 200 23.10 -10.13 -28.15
CA ASN A 200 21.65 -10.34 -28.10
C ASN A 200 21.30 -11.63 -27.34
N ALA A 201 21.65 -11.69 -26.06
CA ALA A 201 21.35 -12.84 -25.19
C ALA A 201 20.20 -12.50 -24.24
N TRP A 202 19.59 -13.53 -23.64
CA TRP A 202 18.61 -13.33 -22.57
C TRP A 202 18.83 -14.35 -21.47
N TYR A 203 19.27 -13.85 -20.32
CA TYR A 203 19.52 -14.65 -19.15
C TYR A 203 18.55 -14.31 -18.04
N ARG A 204 18.21 -15.31 -17.22
CA ARG A 204 17.48 -15.07 -15.98
C ARG A 204 18.42 -14.49 -14.94
N VAL A 205 17.90 -13.56 -14.14
CA VAL A 205 18.60 -13.07 -12.95
C VAL A 205 18.68 -14.21 -11.94
N ARG A 206 19.84 -14.39 -11.32
CA ARG A 206 20.09 -15.46 -10.35
C ARG A 206 20.61 -14.88 -9.04
N GLY A 207 20.32 -15.54 -7.93
CA GLY A 207 20.95 -15.25 -6.65
C GLY A 207 22.41 -15.71 -6.64
N GLU A 208 23.12 -15.38 -5.57
CA GLU A 208 24.48 -15.91 -5.34
C GLU A 208 24.49 -17.44 -5.16
N ASP A 209 23.36 -18.01 -4.77
CA ASP A 209 23.11 -19.45 -4.70
C ASP A 209 22.81 -20.10 -6.08
N GLY A 210 22.83 -19.31 -7.15
CA GLY A 210 22.57 -19.76 -8.52
C GLY A 210 21.10 -20.01 -8.84
N ARG A 211 20.18 -19.82 -7.89
CA ARG A 211 18.73 -20.00 -8.09
C ARG A 211 18.17 -18.83 -8.90
N ALA A 212 17.30 -19.14 -9.86
CA ALA A 212 16.65 -18.10 -10.66
C ALA A 212 15.71 -17.24 -9.78
N MET A 213 15.79 -15.93 -9.96
CA MET A 213 15.03 -14.94 -9.19
C MET A 213 14.19 -14.10 -10.15
N ASN A 214 12.90 -14.00 -9.84
CA ASN A 214 11.98 -13.09 -10.55
C ASN A 214 11.68 -11.83 -9.73
N VAL A 215 12.19 -11.78 -8.49
CA VAL A 215 11.94 -10.73 -7.50
C VAL A 215 13.25 -10.45 -6.78
N LEU A 216 13.58 -9.17 -6.65
CA LEU A 216 14.74 -8.66 -5.92
C LEU A 216 14.24 -7.72 -4.81
N GLN A 217 14.36 -8.16 -3.56
CA GLN A 217 13.95 -7.38 -2.39
C GLN A 217 14.85 -6.15 -2.20
N ALA A 218 14.38 -5.15 -1.46
CA ALA A 218 15.18 -3.97 -1.13
C ALA A 218 16.51 -4.39 -0.44
N GLY A 219 17.63 -3.90 -0.95
CA GLY A 219 18.97 -4.25 -0.46
C GLY A 219 19.53 -5.60 -0.93
N GLN A 220 18.70 -6.46 -1.55
CA GLN A 220 19.12 -7.77 -2.01
C GLN A 220 20.04 -7.69 -3.24
N VAL A 221 20.99 -8.62 -3.33
CA VAL A 221 21.96 -8.74 -4.40
C VAL A 221 21.66 -9.96 -5.26
N ALA A 222 21.79 -9.79 -6.57
CA ALA A 222 21.77 -10.85 -7.56
C ALA A 222 23.13 -10.92 -8.27
N PHE A 223 23.49 -12.10 -8.75
CA PHE A 223 24.74 -12.34 -9.46
C PHE A 223 24.48 -12.55 -10.96
N LEU A 224 25.25 -11.84 -11.79
CA LEU A 224 25.21 -11.88 -13.23
C LEU A 224 26.57 -12.43 -13.72
N PRO A 225 26.63 -13.69 -14.20
CA PRO A 225 27.86 -14.25 -14.74
C PRO A 225 28.24 -13.50 -16.02
N LEU A 226 29.41 -12.89 -16.04
CA LEU A 226 29.92 -12.11 -17.18
C LEU A 226 31.26 -12.67 -17.63
N ASP A 227 31.52 -12.55 -18.93
CA ASP A 227 32.83 -12.86 -19.50
C ASP A 227 33.76 -11.64 -19.40
N GLU A 228 35.08 -11.89 -19.44
CA GLU A 228 36.12 -10.84 -19.35
C GLU A 228 36.03 -9.77 -20.45
N HIS A 229 35.30 -10.05 -21.53
CA HIS A 229 35.13 -9.17 -22.68
C HIS A 229 33.83 -8.34 -22.65
N ASP A 230 32.92 -8.65 -21.72
CA ASP A 230 31.64 -7.97 -21.62
C ASP A 230 31.82 -6.52 -21.18
N ARG A 231 31.11 -5.60 -21.85
CA ARG A 231 31.27 -4.15 -21.68
C ARG A 231 30.12 -3.49 -20.95
N GLY A 232 29.21 -4.27 -20.39
CA GLY A 232 28.02 -3.73 -19.76
C GLY A 232 26.93 -4.75 -19.55
N VAL A 233 25.86 -4.32 -18.92
CA VAL A 233 24.63 -5.08 -18.71
C VAL A 233 23.41 -4.24 -19.01
N ARG A 234 22.36 -4.95 -19.43
CA ARG A 234 21.01 -4.46 -19.63
C ARG A 234 20.08 -5.32 -18.78
N VAL A 235 19.35 -4.72 -17.85
CA VAL A 235 18.45 -5.45 -16.95
C VAL A 235 17.04 -4.89 -17.10
N TRP A 236 16.09 -5.75 -17.43
CA TRP A 236 14.68 -5.39 -17.52
C TRP A 236 13.99 -5.73 -16.21
N TYR A 237 13.32 -4.75 -15.63
CA TYR A 237 12.63 -4.90 -14.36
C TYR A 237 11.38 -4.02 -14.31
N ALA A 238 10.53 -4.19 -13.31
CA ALA A 238 9.54 -3.19 -12.97
C ALA A 238 9.40 -3.12 -11.45
N PRO A 239 9.24 -1.93 -10.88
CA PRO A 239 8.90 -1.82 -9.47
C PRO A 239 7.58 -2.54 -9.20
N GLU A 240 7.45 -3.15 -8.02
CA GLU A 240 6.21 -3.81 -7.61
C GLU A 240 5.07 -2.79 -7.45
N ARG A 241 5.39 -1.53 -7.16
CA ARG A 241 4.43 -0.43 -6.93
C ARG A 241 4.73 0.79 -7.81
N GLY A 242 3.67 1.51 -8.20
CA GLY A 242 3.76 2.87 -8.72
C GLY A 242 4.02 3.06 -10.22
N ARG A 243 4.66 2.10 -10.91
CA ARG A 243 4.85 2.16 -12.38
C ARG A 243 4.57 0.80 -13.01
N ALA A 244 3.51 0.74 -13.83
CA ALA A 244 3.23 -0.45 -14.65
C ALA A 244 4.19 -0.57 -15.86
N ALA A 245 5.01 0.45 -16.10
CA ALA A 245 5.98 0.46 -17.19
C ALA A 245 7.17 -0.46 -16.86
N THR A 246 7.65 -1.16 -17.89
CA THR A 246 8.91 -1.91 -17.78
C THR A 246 10.04 -0.90 -17.77
N CYS A 247 10.95 -1.03 -16.82
CA CYS A 247 12.16 -0.23 -16.70
C CYS A 247 13.37 -0.98 -17.27
N LEU A 248 14.31 -0.22 -17.81
CA LEU A 248 15.57 -0.75 -18.33
C LEU A 248 16.73 -0.09 -17.61
N PHE A 249 17.45 -0.89 -16.82
CA PHE A 249 18.71 -0.48 -16.23
C PHE A 249 19.84 -0.76 -17.21
N ARG A 250 20.73 0.23 -17.39
CA ARG A 250 21.89 0.15 -18.27
C ARG A 250 23.13 0.52 -17.46
N ALA A 251 24.11 -0.36 -17.46
CA ALA A 251 25.44 -0.05 -16.97
C ALA A 251 26.44 -0.48 -18.06
N ASP A 252 27.32 0.43 -18.46
CA ASP A 252 28.39 0.16 -19.41
C ASP A 252 29.73 0.46 -18.74
N TRP A 253 30.76 -0.30 -19.08
CA TRP A 253 32.13 -0.13 -18.61
C TRP A 253 33.14 -0.57 -19.68
N THR A 254 34.39 -0.18 -19.48
CA THR A 254 35.50 -0.63 -20.33
C THR A 254 36.13 -1.87 -19.71
N PRO A 255 36.21 -3.01 -20.41
CA PRO A 255 36.84 -4.21 -19.88
C PRO A 255 38.33 -3.97 -19.60
N PRO A 256 38.88 -4.51 -18.51
CA PRO A 256 40.31 -4.38 -18.19
C PRO A 256 41.21 -4.94 -19.30
N ALA A 257 40.81 -6.00 -19.99
CA ALA A 257 41.52 -6.57 -21.14
C ALA A 257 41.75 -5.56 -22.29
N ARG A 258 40.89 -4.53 -22.41
CA ARG A 258 41.03 -3.45 -23.40
C ARG A 258 41.64 -2.16 -22.84
N ALA A 259 41.73 -2.01 -21.52
CA ALA A 259 42.37 -0.86 -20.91
C ALA A 259 43.87 -0.78 -21.27
N ALA A 260 44.51 -1.95 -21.46
CA ALA A 260 45.91 -2.04 -21.90
C ALA A 260 46.14 -1.80 -23.40
N GLN A 261 45.10 -1.82 -24.24
CA GLN A 261 45.18 -1.63 -25.70
C GLN A 261 44.84 -0.20 -26.15
N ARG A 262 44.80 0.76 -25.22
CA ARG A 262 44.65 2.19 -25.54
C ARG A 262 45.98 2.73 -26.11
N VAL A 263 46.24 2.42 -27.38
CA VAL A 263 47.17 3.21 -28.19
C VAL A 263 46.47 4.53 -28.44
N LEU A 264 46.98 5.60 -27.83
CA LEU A 264 46.65 6.97 -28.21
C LEU A 264 47.20 7.16 -29.62
N ASN A 265 46.31 7.32 -30.61
CA ASN A 265 46.61 8.07 -31.82
C ASN A 265 46.01 9.47 -31.66
#